data_AF-B1Y8R4-F1
#
_entry.id   AF-B1Y8R4-F1
#
_cell.length_a   1.000
_cell.length_b   1.000
_cell.length_c   1.000
_cell.angle_alpha   90.00
_cell.angle_beta   90.00
_cell.angle_gamma   90.00
#
_symmetry.space_group_name_H-M   'P 1'
#
loop_
_entity.id
_entity.type
_entity.pdbx_description
1 polymer ?
#
loop_
_entity_poly.entity_id
_entity_poly.type
_entity_poly.pdbx_seq_one_letter_code
_entity_poly.pdbx_strand_id
1 'polypeptide(L)'
;MEDLVAASAFIVALSALTVYTALVLKPFMPAAVVEAPIAPARDAPVRHIYVYNSSSGLYAVEYEGAGVEEFRRSLGVPGDLVAVFEVYPGGYRCSLYGSRAVRLGADPYTGLWCPPPFRPHVDPDCVPVAIAARGRWLVAQYRCP
;
A
#
# COMPACT_ATOMS: atom_id res chain seq x y z
N MET A 1 -20.19 10.94 -54.94
CA MET A 1 -19.08 11.77 -54.41
C MET A 1 -19.54 12.53 -53.17
N GLU A 2 -20.73 13.12 -53.19
CA GLU A 2 -21.30 13.87 -52.05
C GLU A 2 -21.48 13.02 -50.79
N ASP A 3 -21.92 11.77 -50.90
CA ASP A 3 -22.06 10.87 -49.74
C ASP A 3 -20.72 10.54 -49.07
N LEU A 4 -19.65 10.43 -49.86
CA LEU A 4 -18.30 10.20 -49.35
C LEU A 4 -17.78 11.43 -48.58
N VAL A 5 -18.05 12.62 -49.12
CA VAL A 5 -17.70 13.89 -48.48
C VAL A 5 -18.48 14.08 -47.19
N ALA A 6 -19.79 13.83 -47.20
CA ALA A 6 -20.65 13.91 -46.02
C ALA A 6 -20.21 12.91 -44.93
N ALA A 7 -19.92 11.66 -45.30
CA ALA A 7 -19.42 10.65 -44.38
C ALA A 7 -18.07 11.05 -43.77
N SER A 8 -17.14 11.56 -44.59
CA SER A 8 -15.83 12.01 -44.11
C SER A 8 -15.92 13.19 -43.14
N ALA A 9 -16.77 14.18 -43.44
CA ALA A 9 -16.99 15.34 -42.57
C ALA A 9 -17.61 14.90 -41.23
N PHE A 10 -18.55 13.95 -41.26
CA PHE A 10 -19.16 13.40 -40.05
C PHE A 10 -18.15 12.66 -39.18
N ILE A 11 -17.29 11.82 -39.77
CA ILE A 11 -16.23 11.10 -39.03
C ILE A 11 -15.26 12.08 -38.38
N VAL A 12 -14.83 13.11 -39.11
CA VAL A 12 -13.92 14.13 -38.56
C VAL A 12 -14.59 14.87 -37.41
N ALA A 13 -15.84 15.32 -37.57
CA ALA A 13 -16.58 15.98 -36.50
C ALA A 13 -16.77 15.08 -35.27
N LEU A 14 -17.11 13.81 -35.47
CA LEU A 14 -17.27 12.84 -34.39
C LEU A 14 -15.95 12.59 -33.66
N SER A 15 -14.85 12.40 -34.40
CA SER A 15 -13.53 12.20 -33.81
C SER A 15 -13.08 13.41 -32.99
N ALA A 16 -13.27 14.63 -33.52
CA ALA A 16 -12.97 15.87 -32.81
C ALA A 16 -13.79 16.02 -31.52
N LEU A 17 -15.09 15.71 -31.58
CA LEU A 17 -15.97 15.72 -30.41
C LEU A 17 -15.53 14.68 -29.37
N THR A 18 -15.10 13.49 -29.80
CA THR A 18 -14.67 12.42 -28.90
C THR A 18 -13.38 12.80 -28.18
N VAL A 19 -12.40 13.36 -28.91
CA VAL A 19 -11.12 13.85 -28.33
C VAL A 19 -11.38 15.01 -27.37
N TYR A 20 -12.22 15.97 -27.76
CA TYR A 20 -12.58 17.09 -26.90
C TYR A 20 -13.27 16.62 -25.61
N THR A 21 -14.26 15.73 -25.74
CA THR A 21 -14.97 15.14 -24.59
C THR A 21 -14.02 14.38 -23.66
N ALA A 22 -13.07 13.61 -24.20
CA ALA A 22 -12.07 12.90 -23.40
C ALA A 22 -11.14 13.86 -22.63
N LEU A 23 -10.70 14.95 -23.28
CA LEU A 23 -9.86 15.98 -22.63
C LEU A 23 -10.62 16.72 -21.53
N VAL A 24 -11.89 17.05 -21.76
CA VAL A 24 -12.74 17.72 -20.77
C VAL A 24 -13.06 16.80 -19.59
N LEU A 25 -13.30 15.50 -19.83
CA LEU A 25 -13.60 14.53 -18.77
C LEU A 25 -12.38 14.09 -17.96
N LYS A 26 -11.17 14.11 -18.53
CA LYS A 26 -9.94 13.70 -17.85
C LYS A 26 -9.75 14.31 -16.45
N PRO A 27 -9.94 15.63 -16.20
CA PRO A 27 -9.85 16.20 -14.85
C PRO A 27 -10.97 15.77 -13.90
N PHE A 28 -12.10 15.28 -14.41
CA PHE A 28 -13.25 14.83 -13.60
C PHE A 28 -13.31 13.33 -13.41
N MET A 29 -12.48 12.56 -14.13
CA MET A 29 -12.34 11.14 -13.84
C MET A 29 -11.80 10.97 -12.42
N PRO A 30 -12.35 10.01 -11.65
CA PRO A 30 -11.88 9.73 -10.30
C PRO A 30 -10.46 9.19 -10.40
N ALA A 31 -9.50 10.09 -10.27
CA ALA A 31 -8.11 9.73 -10.09
C ALA A 31 -8.04 8.86 -8.83
N ALA A 32 -7.42 7.68 -8.97
CA ALA A 32 -7.33 6.73 -7.88
C ALA A 32 -6.64 7.42 -6.70
N VAL A 33 -7.36 7.59 -5.59
CA VAL A 33 -6.77 8.11 -4.36
C VAL A 33 -5.94 6.99 -3.76
N VAL A 34 -4.62 7.13 -3.88
CA VAL A 34 -3.67 6.19 -3.30
C VAL A 34 -3.34 6.67 -1.90
N GLU A 35 -3.56 5.81 -0.91
CA GLU A 35 -3.11 6.05 0.45
C GLU A 35 -1.70 5.47 0.59
N ALA A 36 -0.76 6.31 1.03
CA ALA A 36 0.58 5.90 1.39
C ALA A 36 0.91 6.40 2.80
N PRO A 37 1.57 5.55 3.61
CA PRO A 37 1.97 5.95 4.94
C PRO A 37 3.06 7.02 4.83
N ILE A 38 3.01 8.00 5.73
CA ILE A 38 4.08 8.99 5.83
C ILE A 38 5.34 8.26 6.27
N ALA A 39 6.44 8.47 5.53
CA ALA A 39 7.72 7.85 5.85
C ALA A 39 8.16 8.28 7.27
N PRO A 40 8.76 7.36 8.07
CA PRO A 40 9.25 7.72 9.38
C PRO A 40 10.34 8.79 9.26
N ALA A 41 10.42 9.66 10.27
CA ALA A 41 11.60 10.52 10.44
C ALA A 41 12.85 9.63 10.60
N ARG A 42 14.02 10.12 10.15
CA ARG A 42 15.27 9.34 10.20
C ARG A 42 15.59 8.81 11.60
N ASP A 43 15.21 9.55 12.64
CA ASP A 43 15.50 9.23 14.03
C ASP A 43 14.30 8.62 14.77
N ALA A 44 13.26 8.19 14.04
CA ALA A 44 12.09 7.57 14.66
C ALA A 44 12.47 6.21 15.25
N PRO A 45 12.05 5.89 16.50
CA PRO A 45 12.31 4.57 17.08
C PRO A 45 11.56 3.51 16.26
N VAL A 46 12.29 2.52 15.75
CA VAL A 46 11.74 1.37 15.03
C VAL A 46 11.73 0.16 15.96
N ARG A 47 10.66 -0.62 15.91
CA ARG A 47 10.50 -1.89 16.61
C ARG A 47 10.34 -3.03 15.61
N HIS A 48 11.04 -4.12 15.82
CA HIS A 48 10.99 -5.29 14.93
C HIS A 48 10.14 -6.39 15.55
N ILE A 49 9.08 -6.76 14.85
CA ILE A 49 8.20 -7.86 15.22
C ILE A 49 8.36 -8.98 14.21
N TYR A 50 8.89 -10.10 14.66
CA TYR A 50 9.14 -11.29 13.87
C TYR A 50 7.97 -12.26 14.03
N VAL A 51 7.39 -12.69 12.92
CA VAL A 51 6.24 -13.58 12.90
C VAL A 51 6.64 -14.95 12.38
N TYR A 52 6.37 -15.96 13.19
CA TYR A 52 6.66 -17.36 12.91
C TYR A 52 5.37 -18.14 12.72
N ASN A 53 5.38 -19.08 11.79
CA ASN A 53 4.27 -19.97 11.52
C ASN A 53 4.61 -21.40 11.92
N SER A 54 3.80 -21.98 12.78
CA SER A 54 3.87 -23.38 13.20
C SER A 54 2.53 -24.07 12.91
N SER A 55 2.48 -25.40 13.05
CA SER A 55 1.22 -26.16 12.95
C SER A 55 0.16 -25.70 13.96
N SER A 56 0.58 -25.14 15.09
CA SER A 56 -0.27 -24.60 16.15
C SER A 56 -0.76 -23.16 15.89
N GLY A 57 -0.25 -22.47 14.87
CA GLY A 57 -0.64 -21.11 14.51
C GLY A 57 0.53 -20.13 14.36
N LEU A 58 0.21 -18.85 14.42
CA LEU A 58 1.17 -17.74 14.28
C LEU A 58 1.68 -17.28 15.65
N TYR A 59 2.98 -17.04 15.73
CA TYR A 59 3.65 -16.51 16.91
C TYR A 59 4.36 -15.22 16.53
N ALA A 60 4.17 -14.16 17.31
CA ALA A 60 4.85 -12.88 17.12
C ALA A 60 5.84 -12.64 18.25
N VAL A 61 7.06 -12.25 17.90
CA VAL A 61 8.15 -11.97 18.84
C VAL A 61 8.69 -10.57 18.55
N GLU A 62 8.60 -9.68 19.53
CA GLU A 62 9.27 -8.37 19.49
C GLU A 62 10.70 -8.55 20.01
N TYR A 63 11.70 -8.18 19.20
CA TYR A 63 13.11 -8.31 19.59
C TYR A 63 13.97 -7.24 18.94
N GLU A 64 14.69 -6.49 19.78
CA GLU A 64 15.67 -5.47 19.37
C GLU A 64 17.08 -5.99 19.69
N GLY A 65 17.72 -6.63 18.70
CA GLY A 65 19.06 -7.19 18.88
C GLY A 65 19.52 -8.07 17.72
N ALA A 66 20.76 -8.56 17.82
CA ALA A 66 21.29 -9.57 16.92
C ALA A 66 20.97 -10.97 17.50
N GLY A 67 20.49 -11.88 16.65
CA GLY A 67 20.21 -13.28 17.06
C GLY A 67 18.76 -13.54 17.49
N VAL A 68 17.80 -13.09 16.66
CA VAL A 68 16.38 -13.35 16.92
C VAL A 68 16.05 -14.84 16.95
N GLU A 69 16.77 -15.67 16.20
CA GLU A 69 16.54 -17.12 16.17
C GLU A 69 16.98 -17.80 17.47
N GLU A 70 18.11 -17.40 18.04
CA GLU A 70 18.54 -17.87 19.36
C GLU A 70 17.54 -17.45 20.44
N PHE A 71 17.12 -16.17 20.41
CA PHE A 71 16.13 -15.65 21.34
C PHE A 71 14.79 -16.40 21.25
N ARG A 72 14.29 -16.58 20.03
CA ARG A 72 13.06 -17.34 19.74
C ARG A 72 13.12 -18.77 20.29
N ARG A 73 14.23 -19.47 20.05
CA ARG A 73 14.44 -20.84 20.55
C ARG A 73 14.48 -20.87 22.08
N SER A 74 15.10 -19.87 22.71
CA SER A 74 15.13 -19.75 24.18
C SER A 74 13.74 -19.55 24.80
N LEU A 75 12.84 -18.88 24.07
CA LEU A 75 11.44 -18.70 24.45
C LEU A 75 10.54 -19.91 24.12
N GLY A 76 11.09 -20.93 23.46
CA GLY A 76 10.34 -22.10 23.02
C GLY A 76 9.31 -21.80 21.91
N VAL A 77 9.48 -20.70 21.17
CA VAL A 77 8.58 -20.34 20.07
C VAL A 77 8.86 -21.23 18.86
N PRO A 78 7.89 -22.06 18.41
CA PRO A 78 8.10 -22.99 17.29
C PRO A 78 7.79 -22.35 15.94
N GLY A 79 8.14 -23.05 14.84
CA GLY A 79 7.73 -22.68 13.47
C GLY A 79 8.82 -22.03 12.62
N ASP A 80 8.48 -21.53 11.45
CA ASP A 80 9.40 -20.87 10.52
C ASP A 80 9.06 -19.38 10.37
N LEU A 81 10.07 -18.53 10.13
CA LEU A 81 9.86 -17.10 9.94
C LEU A 81 9.05 -16.86 8.65
N VAL A 82 7.90 -16.20 8.78
CA VAL A 82 6.99 -15.92 7.66
C VAL A 82 6.81 -14.43 7.36
N ALA A 83 6.99 -13.55 8.34
CA ALA A 83 6.96 -12.12 8.13
C ALA A 83 7.78 -11.36 9.18
N VAL A 84 8.29 -10.20 8.81
CA VAL A 84 8.91 -9.25 9.73
C VAL A 84 8.18 -7.91 9.58
N PHE A 85 7.78 -7.31 10.68
CA PHE A 85 7.19 -5.99 10.73
C PHE A 85 8.16 -5.01 11.40
N GLU A 86 8.48 -3.94 10.70
CA GLU A 86 9.20 -2.78 11.23
C GLU A 86 8.18 -1.73 11.61
N VAL A 87 7.87 -1.61 12.90
CA VAL A 87 6.85 -0.70 13.42
C VAL A 87 7.52 0.57 13.92
N TYR A 88 7.00 1.73 13.52
CA TYR A 88 7.48 3.04 13.93
C TYR A 88 6.31 3.95 14.32
N PRO A 89 6.54 5.07 15.02
CA PRO A 89 5.47 6.03 15.32
C PRO A 89 4.70 6.42 14.06
N GLY A 90 3.40 6.12 14.03
CA GLY A 90 2.50 6.42 12.91
C GLY A 90 2.45 5.37 11.80
N GLY A 91 3.17 4.24 11.89
CA GLY A 91 3.06 3.20 10.88
C GLY A 91 3.94 1.94 11.03
N TYR A 92 4.01 1.16 9.97
CA TYR A 92 4.89 0.00 9.83
C TYR A 92 5.26 -0.27 8.37
N ARG A 93 6.38 -0.96 8.19
CA ARG A 93 6.75 -1.69 6.97
C ARG A 93 6.72 -3.18 7.26
N CYS A 94 6.55 -3.98 6.21
CA CYS A 94 6.60 -5.42 6.37
C CYS A 94 7.37 -6.08 5.23
N SER A 95 8.07 -7.14 5.58
CA SER A 95 8.72 -8.07 4.66
C SER A 95 8.06 -9.42 4.81
N LEU A 96 7.47 -9.93 3.74
CA LEU A 96 6.84 -11.25 3.71
C LEU A 96 7.85 -12.28 3.20
N TYR A 97 8.08 -13.32 3.99
CA TYR A 97 8.96 -14.45 3.65
C TYR A 97 8.16 -15.72 3.30
N GLY A 98 6.90 -15.80 3.72
CA GLY A 98 5.97 -16.87 3.35
C GLY A 98 5.15 -16.58 2.10
N SER A 99 4.36 -17.57 1.66
CA SER A 99 3.43 -17.43 0.53
C SER A 99 2.04 -16.90 0.93
N ARG A 100 1.70 -16.93 2.22
CA ARG A 100 0.39 -16.53 2.74
C ARG A 100 0.48 -15.15 3.38
N ALA A 101 -0.55 -14.33 3.16
CA ALA A 101 -0.66 -13.06 3.84
C ALA A 101 -0.73 -13.26 5.37
N VAL A 102 0.04 -12.46 6.10
CA VAL A 102 0.06 -12.46 7.57
C VAL A 102 -0.83 -11.32 8.06
N ARG A 103 -1.79 -11.63 8.93
CA ARG A 103 -2.71 -10.64 9.51
C ARG A 103 -2.75 -10.80 11.02
N LEU A 104 -2.30 -9.77 11.72
CA LEU A 104 -2.38 -9.64 13.18
C LEU A 104 -3.44 -8.57 13.48
N GLY A 105 -4.60 -9.00 13.98
CA GLY A 105 -5.75 -8.11 14.24
C GLY A 105 -6.73 -8.01 13.06
N ALA A 106 -7.97 -7.60 13.38
CA ALA A 106 -9.10 -7.60 12.44
C ALA A 106 -9.11 -6.43 11.45
N ASP A 107 -8.50 -5.29 11.82
CA ASP A 107 -8.44 -4.08 11.00
C ASP A 107 -6.97 -3.72 10.73
N PRO A 108 -6.56 -3.48 9.47
CA PRO A 108 -5.15 -3.19 9.14
C PRO A 108 -4.65 -1.82 9.63
N TYR A 109 -5.56 -0.88 9.92
CA TYR A 109 -5.25 0.44 10.47
C TYR A 109 -5.12 0.43 12.00
N THR A 110 -5.49 -0.65 12.65
CA THR A 110 -5.24 -0.88 14.10
C THR A 110 -4.33 -2.09 14.36
N GLY A 111 -4.19 -2.99 13.39
CA GLY A 111 -3.36 -4.20 13.40
C GLY A 111 -2.20 -4.18 12.40
N LEU A 112 -1.56 -5.33 12.18
CA LEU A 112 -0.39 -5.50 11.30
C LEU A 112 -0.70 -6.50 10.19
N TRP A 113 -0.72 -6.04 8.94
CA TRP A 113 -1.06 -6.86 7.78
C TRP A 113 0.09 -6.86 6.78
N CYS A 114 0.45 -8.03 6.25
CA CYS A 114 1.48 -8.17 5.23
C CYS A 114 0.97 -9.07 4.10
N PRO A 115 0.82 -8.56 2.86
CA PRO A 115 1.08 -7.18 2.43
C PRO A 115 0.11 -6.16 3.08
N PRO A 116 0.53 -4.89 3.26
CA PRO A 116 -0.33 -3.85 3.82
C PRO A 116 -1.45 -3.47 2.84
N PRO A 117 -2.57 -2.89 3.31
CA PRO A 117 -3.66 -2.44 2.44
C PRO A 117 -3.33 -1.13 1.67
N PHE A 118 -2.28 -0.42 2.09
CA PHE A 118 -1.82 0.83 1.48
C PHE A 118 -0.61 0.58 0.57
N ARG A 119 -0.35 1.50 -0.36
CA ARG A 119 0.81 1.38 -1.26
C ARG A 119 2.07 1.75 -0.49
N PRO A 120 3.11 0.88 -0.47
CA PRO A 120 4.38 1.19 0.18
C PRO A 120 5.18 2.26 -0.59
N HIS A 121 4.90 2.41 -1.89
CA HIS A 121 5.52 3.38 -2.78
C HIS A 121 4.45 4.03 -3.64
N VAL A 122 4.55 5.35 -3.79
CA VAL A 122 3.71 6.14 -4.68
C VAL A 122 4.54 6.53 -5.90
N ASP A 123 3.90 6.50 -7.07
CA ASP A 123 4.52 6.93 -8.32
C ASP A 123 4.91 8.43 -8.22
N PRO A 124 6.10 8.84 -8.69
CA PRO A 124 6.47 10.26 -8.73
C PRO A 124 5.48 11.17 -9.47
N ASP A 125 4.69 10.63 -10.40
CA ASP A 125 3.69 11.41 -11.14
C ASP A 125 2.41 11.70 -10.32
N CYS A 126 2.25 11.12 -9.13
CA CYS A 126 1.10 11.39 -8.28
C CYS A 126 1.28 12.64 -7.41
N VAL A 127 0.25 13.47 -7.32
CA VAL A 127 0.25 14.70 -6.51
C VAL A 127 -0.44 14.48 -5.16
N PRO A 128 0.16 14.92 -4.03
CA PRO A 128 -0.51 14.84 -2.72
C PRO A 128 -1.71 15.78 -2.69
N VAL A 129 -2.86 15.29 -2.19
CA VAL A 129 -4.12 16.05 -2.13
C VAL A 129 -4.65 16.23 -0.72
N ALA A 130 -4.39 15.30 0.19
CA ALA A 130 -4.88 15.37 1.56
C ALA A 130 -4.02 14.53 2.51
N ILE A 131 -4.21 14.77 3.80
CA ILE A 131 -3.73 13.90 4.87
C ILE A 131 -4.96 13.39 5.60
N ALA A 132 -5.08 12.08 5.76
CA ALA A 132 -6.17 11.45 6.48
C ALA A 132 -5.64 10.66 7.68
N ALA A 133 -6.38 10.72 8.79
CA ALA A 133 -6.16 9.84 9.92
C ALA A 133 -6.95 8.55 9.75
N ARG A 134 -6.27 7.40 9.72
CA ARG A 134 -6.87 6.06 9.61
C ARG A 134 -6.46 5.23 10.82
N GLY A 135 -7.32 5.12 11.83
CA GLY A 135 -6.97 4.43 13.08
C GLY A 135 -5.73 5.06 13.73
N ARG A 136 -4.62 4.31 13.82
CA ARG A 136 -3.33 4.83 14.34
C ARG A 136 -2.44 5.50 13.29
N TRP A 137 -2.89 5.59 12.04
CA TRP A 137 -2.09 6.04 10.90
C TRP A 137 -2.40 7.47 10.51
N LEU A 138 -1.35 8.16 10.08
CA LEU A 138 -1.46 9.31 9.19
C LEU A 138 -1.08 8.84 7.79
N VAL A 139 -2.07 8.81 6.89
CA VAL A 139 -1.86 8.47 5.49
C VAL A 139 -1.93 9.73 4.65
N ALA A 140 -0.96 9.90 3.76
CA ALA A 140 -1.02 10.88 2.70
C ALA A 140 -1.84 10.29 1.55
N GLN A 141 -2.83 11.05 1.10
CA GLN A 141 -3.65 10.73 -0.05
C GLN A 141 -3.04 11.39 -1.27
N TYR A 142 -2.79 10.59 -2.29
CA TYR A 142 -2.23 11.03 -3.56
C TYR A 142 -3.24 10.84 -4.67
N ARG A 143 -3.27 11.80 -5.58
CA ARG A 143 -4.04 11.76 -6.81
C ARG A 143 -3.07 11.41 -7.95
N CYS A 144 -3.23 10.21 -8.49
CA CYS A 144 -2.42 9.73 -9.62
C CYS A 144 -3.13 10.02 -10.96
N PRO A 145 -2.38 10.28 -12.05
CA PRO A 145 -2.94 10.55 -13.38
C PRO A 145 -3.67 9.37 -14.02
#